data_AF-A0A968YWW3-F1
#
_entry.id   AF-A0A968YWW3-F1
#
_cell.length_a   1.000
_cell.length_b   1.000
_cell.length_c   1.000
_cell.angle_alpha   90.00
_cell.angle_beta   90.00
_cell.angle_gamma   90.00
#
_symmetry.space_group_name_H-M   'P 1'
#
loop_
_entity.id
_entity.type
_entity.pdbx_description
1 polymer ?
#
loop_
_entity_poly.entity_id
_entity_poly.type
_entity_poly.pdbx_seq_one_letter_code
_entity_poly.pdbx_strand_id
1 'polypeptide(L)'
;MNLPVKETPHLTHDLKNVAIVQGNSGASIQAAIDTPGVKTVFLPNRSYQVNQPIVIRGSVKKIMGIRAFFSDNSVHPIFRLADGDEPLVSIERLEEASLEHNSKRSLLIKHGDLQSYANTQLGVGDLYLEDIDVNSVSINRQKVWARSLNVEGIPSGSTAKILNNGGLLWILGLKTEQIGTILETKNQGLTNIVGGFIYVNKSIPDTQLPQAQYINNESQMSVLTRSYLPTATGYPVLVREIKNGIRKDLMNPNRRLDGRLFPYLGY
;
A
#
# COMPACT_ATOMS: atom_id res chain seq x y z
N MET A 1 0.34 -20.04 9.33
CA MET A 1 0.72 -20.03 7.90
C MET A 1 2.19 -19.63 7.80
N ASN A 2 2.97 -20.26 6.91
CA ASN A 2 4.38 -19.90 6.71
C ASN A 2 4.56 -19.29 5.31
N LEU A 3 4.40 -17.97 5.21
CA LEU A 3 4.66 -17.25 3.96
C LEU A 3 6.16 -16.94 3.82
N PRO A 4 6.73 -16.98 2.60
CA PRO A 4 8.09 -16.53 2.37
C PRO A 4 8.22 -15.05 2.77
N VAL A 5 9.21 -14.78 3.62
CA VAL A 5 9.61 -13.42 3.99
C VAL A 5 10.80 -13.02 3.13
N LYS A 6 10.74 -11.85 2.51
CA LYS A 6 11.87 -11.24 1.82
C LYS A 6 12.31 -9.98 2.55
N GLU A 7 13.62 -9.81 2.68
CA GLU A 7 14.20 -8.56 3.16
C GLU A 7 14.01 -7.43 2.17
N THR A 8 13.90 -6.21 2.69
CA THR A 8 13.87 -5.03 1.83
C THR A 8 15.18 -4.95 1.06
N PRO A 9 15.14 -4.85 -0.29
CA PRO A 9 16.35 -4.71 -1.09
C PRO A 9 17.09 -3.42 -0.73
N HIS A 10 18.43 -3.49 -0.68
CA HIS A 10 19.26 -2.31 -0.56
C HIS A 10 19.68 -1.80 -1.95
N LEU A 11 19.44 -0.52 -2.21
CA LEU A 11 19.91 0.17 -3.41
C LEU A 11 20.96 1.22 -3.03
N THR A 12 22.13 1.12 -3.65
CA THR A 12 23.21 2.09 -3.46
C THR A 12 22.85 3.43 -4.11
N HIS A 13 23.23 4.52 -3.44
CA HIS A 13 23.10 5.86 -3.99
C HIS A 13 24.16 6.08 -5.07
N ASP A 14 23.74 6.39 -6.29
CA ASP A 14 24.62 6.80 -7.39
C ASP A 14 24.48 8.31 -7.60
N LEU A 15 25.55 9.05 -7.28
CA LEU A 15 25.62 10.49 -7.42
C LEU A 15 26.14 10.95 -8.79
N LYS A 16 26.60 10.02 -9.65
CA LYS A 16 27.17 10.37 -10.96
C LYS A 16 26.12 10.56 -12.05
N ASN A 17 24.98 9.88 -11.93
CA ASN A 17 23.94 9.83 -12.97
C ASN A 17 22.60 10.36 -12.44
N VAL A 18 22.63 11.57 -11.90
CA VAL A 18 21.47 12.22 -11.25
C VAL A 18 20.91 13.33 -12.14
N ALA A 19 19.61 13.28 -12.41
CA ALA A 19 18.88 14.43 -12.94
C ALA A 19 18.14 15.15 -11.80
N ILE A 20 18.41 16.44 -11.63
CA ILE A 20 17.67 17.31 -10.70
C ILE A 20 16.53 17.97 -11.48
N VAL A 21 15.29 17.73 -11.05
CA VAL A 21 14.11 18.32 -11.67
C VAL A 21 14.10 19.84 -11.46
N GLN A 22 14.16 20.59 -12.56
CA GLN A 22 14.26 22.07 -12.53
C GLN A 22 12.89 22.77 -12.39
N GLY A 23 11.80 22.13 -12.83
CA GLY A 23 10.43 22.66 -12.75
C GLY A 23 9.59 22.02 -11.65
N ASN A 24 8.29 22.30 -11.66
CA ASN A 24 7.30 21.75 -10.73
C ASN A 24 6.10 21.11 -11.46
N SER A 25 6.27 20.75 -12.74
CA SER A 25 5.26 20.09 -13.55
C SER A 25 5.61 18.62 -13.78
N GLY A 26 4.59 17.79 -14.02
CA GLY A 26 4.79 16.42 -14.47
C GLY A 26 5.69 16.31 -15.72
N ALA A 27 5.59 17.26 -16.66
CA ALA A 27 6.46 17.32 -17.83
C ALA A 27 7.94 17.52 -17.47
N SER A 28 8.24 18.32 -16.44
CA SER A 28 9.61 18.53 -15.97
C SER A 28 10.19 17.26 -15.34
N ILE A 29 9.36 16.49 -14.63
CA ILE A 29 9.76 15.20 -14.05
C ILE A 29 9.98 14.17 -15.17
N GLN A 30 9.07 14.10 -16.14
CA GLN A 30 9.20 13.17 -17.27
C GLN A 30 10.46 13.46 -18.10
N ALA A 31 10.78 14.73 -18.36
CA ALA A 31 12.01 15.11 -19.06
C ALA A 31 13.27 14.66 -18.31
N ALA A 32 13.28 14.73 -16.98
CA ALA A 32 14.39 14.23 -16.17
C ALA A 32 14.52 12.70 -16.23
N ILE A 33 13.39 11.97 -16.25
CA ILE A 33 13.36 10.50 -16.44
C ILE A 33 13.89 10.12 -17.83
N ASP A 34 13.49 10.86 -18.86
CA ASP A 34 13.83 10.56 -20.25
C ASP A 34 15.24 11.03 -20.65
N THR A 35 16.00 11.64 -19.73
CA THR A 35 17.38 12.06 -19.98
C THR A 35 18.29 10.82 -20.10
N PRO A 36 19.01 10.63 -21.22
CA PRO A 36 19.84 9.44 -21.44
C PRO A 36 20.88 9.22 -20.34
N GLY A 37 21.01 7.97 -19.88
CA GLY A 37 22.02 7.58 -18.88
C GLY A 37 21.64 7.92 -17.43
N VAL A 38 20.56 8.67 -17.20
CA VAL A 38 20.10 8.98 -15.84
C VAL A 38 19.63 7.72 -15.13
N LYS A 39 20.12 7.54 -13.91
CA LYS A 39 19.77 6.43 -13.01
C LYS A 39 18.91 6.90 -11.84
N THR A 40 19.12 8.14 -11.39
CA THR A 40 18.42 8.73 -10.26
C THR A 40 17.77 10.04 -10.68
N VAL A 41 16.47 10.18 -10.41
CA VAL A 41 15.75 11.45 -10.57
C VAL A 41 15.48 12.04 -9.20
N PHE A 42 15.96 13.26 -8.98
CA PHE A 42 15.85 13.97 -7.72
C PHE A 42 14.81 15.09 -7.83
N LEU A 43 13.83 15.08 -6.93
CA LEU A 43 12.76 16.06 -6.84
C LEU A 43 13.00 16.95 -5.60
N PRO A 44 13.40 18.22 -5.79
CA PRO A 44 13.49 19.18 -4.69
C PRO A 44 12.17 19.36 -3.94
N ASN A 45 12.24 19.88 -2.70
CA ASN A 45 11.06 20.25 -1.92
C ASN A 45 10.24 21.33 -2.65
N ARG A 46 9.13 20.92 -3.27
CA ARG A 46 8.21 21.75 -4.04
C ARG A 46 6.83 21.09 -4.08
N SER A 47 5.82 21.89 -4.42
CA SER A 47 4.51 21.39 -4.84
C SER A 47 4.50 21.16 -6.35
N TYR A 48 4.18 19.94 -6.75
CA TYR A 48 4.12 19.49 -8.13
C TYR A 48 2.68 19.33 -8.59
N GLN A 49 2.41 19.74 -9.83
CA GLN A 49 1.13 19.49 -10.49
C GLN A 49 1.36 18.60 -11.73
N VAL A 50 0.60 17.51 -11.79
CA VAL A 50 0.77 16.48 -12.83
C VAL A 50 -0.53 16.29 -13.57
N ASN A 51 -0.55 16.68 -14.85
CA ASN A 51 -1.77 16.61 -15.68
C ASN A 51 -1.85 15.32 -16.53
N GLN A 52 -0.76 14.55 -16.58
CA GLN A 52 -0.64 13.27 -17.31
C GLN A 52 0.28 12.34 -16.51
N PRO A 53 0.00 11.01 -16.43
CA PRO A 53 0.82 10.10 -15.65
C PRO A 53 2.29 10.15 -16.07
N ILE A 54 3.19 10.26 -15.10
CA ILE A 54 4.64 10.21 -15.28
C ILE A 54 5.04 8.74 -15.40
N VAL A 55 5.60 8.38 -16.54
CA VAL A 55 6.02 7.01 -16.85
C VAL A 55 7.46 6.81 -16.41
N ILE A 56 7.65 5.93 -15.42
CA ILE A 56 8.97 5.52 -14.95
C ILE A 56 9.48 4.39 -15.85
N ARG A 57 10.45 4.72 -16.70
CA ARG A 57 10.95 3.86 -17.80
C ARG A 57 12.46 4.03 -18.00
N GLY A 58 13.00 3.30 -18.98
CA GLY A 58 14.41 3.37 -19.37
C GLY A 58 15.34 2.94 -18.23
N SER A 59 16.44 3.68 -18.06
CA SER A 59 17.50 3.37 -17.12
C SER A 59 17.27 3.85 -15.69
N VAL A 60 16.14 4.50 -15.40
CA VAL A 60 15.86 5.01 -14.05
C VAL A 60 15.62 3.86 -13.08
N LYS A 61 16.42 3.81 -12.00
CA LYS A 61 16.28 2.89 -10.85
C LYS A 61 15.87 3.59 -9.57
N LYS A 62 15.91 4.92 -9.51
CA LYS A 62 15.58 5.67 -8.29
C LYS A 62 14.89 6.99 -8.58
N ILE A 63 13.81 7.26 -7.85
CA ILE A 63 13.21 8.59 -7.71
C ILE A 63 13.28 8.96 -6.22
N MET A 64 13.84 10.13 -5.93
CA MET A 64 14.00 10.62 -4.57
C MET A 64 13.41 12.01 -4.44
N GLY A 65 12.40 12.16 -3.60
CA GLY A 65 11.92 13.45 -3.14
C GLY A 65 12.67 13.92 -1.89
N ILE A 66 12.61 15.22 -1.62
CA ILE A 66 12.78 15.76 -0.27
C ILE A 66 11.50 16.53 0.02
N ARG A 67 10.45 15.83 0.47
CA ARG A 67 9.11 16.41 0.64
C ARG A 67 8.55 16.95 -0.69
N ALA A 68 8.69 16.15 -1.75
CA ALA A 68 8.08 16.47 -3.03
C ALA A 68 6.57 16.21 -2.92
N PHE A 69 5.80 17.28 -2.76
CA PHE A 69 4.35 17.24 -2.53
C PHE A 69 3.60 17.27 -3.87
N PHE A 70 2.64 16.38 -4.07
CA PHE A 70 1.80 16.36 -5.26
C PHE A 70 0.41 16.91 -4.97
N SER A 71 -0.06 17.85 -5.79
CA SER A 71 -1.38 18.46 -5.59
C SER A 71 -2.52 17.46 -5.84
N ASP A 72 -3.58 17.55 -5.03
CA ASP A 72 -4.86 16.84 -5.20
C ASP A 72 -5.52 17.05 -6.58
N ASN A 73 -5.19 18.12 -7.30
CA ASN A 73 -5.66 18.38 -8.66
C ASN A 73 -4.87 17.60 -9.73
N SER A 74 -3.90 16.78 -9.33
CA SER A 74 -3.13 15.95 -10.23
C SER A 74 -3.95 14.77 -10.74
N VAL A 75 -3.54 14.22 -11.89
CA VAL A 75 -4.10 12.98 -12.41
C VAL A 75 -3.79 11.79 -11.50
N HIS A 76 -4.67 10.80 -11.48
CA HIS A 76 -4.46 9.52 -10.81
C HIS A 76 -4.44 8.37 -11.82
N PRO A 77 -3.38 7.54 -11.88
CA PRO A 77 -2.15 7.61 -11.08
C PRO A 77 -1.22 8.76 -11.50
N ILE A 78 -0.47 9.30 -10.54
CA ILE A 78 0.58 10.30 -10.80
C ILE A 78 1.79 9.62 -11.45
N PHE A 79 2.24 8.51 -10.89
CA PHE A 79 3.36 7.73 -11.42
C PHE A 79 2.89 6.36 -11.91
N ARG A 80 3.37 5.97 -13.09
CA ARG A 80 3.21 4.62 -13.64
C ARG A 80 4.57 3.96 -13.81
N LEU A 81 4.83 2.89 -13.08
CA LEU A 81 6.00 2.04 -13.33
C LEU A 81 5.75 1.19 -14.57
N ALA A 82 6.52 1.44 -15.62
CA ALA A 82 6.51 0.68 -16.87
C ALA A 82 7.81 -0.13 -17.03
N ASP A 83 7.86 -0.93 -18.09
CA ASP A 83 9.08 -1.65 -18.46
C ASP A 83 10.26 -0.69 -18.70
N GLY A 84 11.45 -1.20 -18.45
CA GLY A 84 12.71 -0.47 -18.43
C GLY A 84 13.87 -1.38 -18.06
N ASP A 85 15.07 -0.83 -18.05
CA ASP A 85 16.31 -1.62 -18.01
C ASP A 85 16.64 -2.10 -16.59
N GLU A 86 16.25 -1.33 -15.58
CA GLU A 86 16.61 -1.60 -14.20
C GLU A 86 15.57 -2.53 -13.55
N PRO A 87 15.95 -3.73 -13.06
CA PRO A 87 15.02 -4.73 -12.58
C PRO A 87 14.34 -4.34 -11.26
N LEU A 88 14.88 -3.38 -10.54
CA LEU A 88 14.33 -2.82 -9.30
C LEU A 88 14.34 -1.30 -9.39
N VAL A 89 13.19 -0.68 -9.09
CA VAL A 89 13.05 0.77 -8.93
C VAL A 89 12.75 1.10 -7.48
N SER A 90 13.42 2.12 -6.95
CA SER A 90 13.07 2.73 -5.67
C SER A 90 12.41 4.09 -5.84
N ILE A 91 11.43 4.37 -4.99
CA ILE A 91 10.78 5.67 -4.85
C ILE A 91 10.80 6.02 -3.36
N GLU A 92 11.32 7.20 -3.03
CA GLU A 92 11.48 7.61 -1.64
C GLU A 92 11.01 9.04 -1.44
N ARG A 93 10.39 9.34 -0.27
CA ARG A 93 10.16 10.71 0.21
C ARG A 93 9.30 11.59 -0.71
N LEU A 94 8.29 10.97 -1.31
CA LEU A 94 7.18 11.67 -1.97
C LEU A 94 6.04 11.87 -0.96
N GLU A 95 5.28 12.96 -1.14
CA GLU A 95 4.08 13.29 -0.36
C GLU A 95 2.90 13.39 -1.35
N GLU A 96 1.77 12.77 -1.03
CA GLU A 96 0.52 12.74 -1.82
C GLU A 96 0.64 12.10 -3.22
N ALA A 97 1.70 11.33 -3.48
CA ALA A 97 1.84 10.64 -4.77
C ALA A 97 0.89 9.44 -4.87
N SER A 98 0.35 9.19 -6.07
CA SER A 98 -0.37 7.95 -6.40
C SER A 98 0.42 7.15 -7.43
N LEU A 99 0.49 5.83 -7.22
CA LEU A 99 1.35 4.94 -8.00
C LEU A 99 0.56 3.78 -8.60
N GLU A 100 0.79 3.54 -9.89
CA GLU A 100 0.36 2.35 -10.59
C GLU A 100 1.55 1.52 -11.05
N HIS A 101 1.59 0.25 -10.64
CA HIS A 101 2.58 -0.71 -11.06
C HIS A 101 2.08 -1.45 -12.30
N ASN A 102 2.74 -1.26 -13.45
CA ASN A 102 2.37 -1.85 -14.75
C ASN A 102 3.58 -2.54 -15.42
N SER A 103 4.35 -3.32 -14.66
CA SER A 103 5.58 -3.97 -15.11
C SER A 103 5.91 -5.23 -14.28
N LYS A 104 6.86 -6.02 -14.77
CA LYS A 104 7.49 -7.13 -14.04
C LYS A 104 8.67 -6.69 -13.16
N ARG A 105 9.11 -5.43 -13.30
CA ARG A 105 10.17 -4.84 -12.48
C ARG A 105 9.74 -4.80 -11.03
N SER A 106 10.66 -5.04 -10.09
CA SER A 106 10.37 -4.86 -8.68
C SER A 106 10.25 -3.38 -8.34
N LEU A 107 9.39 -3.05 -7.39
CA LEU A 107 9.21 -1.69 -6.88
C LEU A 107 9.46 -1.66 -5.37
N LEU A 108 10.27 -0.73 -4.92
CA LEU A 108 10.52 -0.41 -3.53
C LEU A 108 10.02 1.02 -3.27
N ILE A 109 9.12 1.18 -2.31
CA ILE A 109 8.64 2.48 -1.86
C ILE A 109 9.05 2.66 -0.39
N LYS A 110 9.72 3.78 -0.08
CA LYS A 110 10.16 4.07 1.29
C LYS A 110 9.86 5.49 1.76
N HIS A 111 9.64 5.65 3.06
CA HIS A 111 9.63 6.94 3.75
C HIS A 111 8.76 7.96 3.04
N GLY A 112 7.47 7.67 2.86
CA GLY A 112 6.58 8.50 2.06
C GLY A 112 5.17 8.52 2.60
N ASP A 113 4.42 9.51 2.14
CA ASP A 113 2.99 9.67 2.36
C ASP A 113 2.30 9.64 0.99
N LEU A 114 1.45 8.65 0.75
CA LEU A 114 0.93 8.35 -0.57
C LEU A 114 -0.60 8.42 -0.62
N GLN A 115 -1.12 8.90 -1.74
CA GLN A 115 -2.55 8.82 -2.02
C GLN A 115 -3.02 7.40 -2.35
N SER A 116 -2.24 6.64 -3.13
CA SER A 116 -2.60 5.25 -3.41
C SER A 116 -1.48 4.45 -4.03
N TYR A 117 -1.58 3.14 -3.86
CA TYR A 117 -0.90 2.16 -4.67
C TYR A 117 -1.89 1.19 -5.31
N ALA A 118 -1.73 0.92 -6.60
CA ALA A 118 -2.41 -0.16 -7.29
C ALA A 118 -1.47 -0.83 -8.32
N ASN A 119 -1.78 -2.05 -8.72
CA ASN A 119 -1.12 -2.71 -9.85
C ASN A 119 -2.11 -3.16 -10.92
N THR A 120 -1.68 -3.15 -12.17
CA THR A 120 -2.46 -3.68 -13.30
C THR A 120 -2.27 -5.20 -13.40
N GLN A 121 -2.91 -5.84 -14.37
CA GLN A 121 -2.66 -7.27 -14.68
C GLN A 121 -1.22 -7.54 -15.15
N LEU A 122 -0.51 -6.52 -15.66
CA LEU A 122 0.89 -6.62 -16.07
C LEU A 122 1.86 -6.34 -14.90
N GLY A 123 1.37 -5.64 -13.86
CA GLY A 123 2.10 -5.28 -12.65
C GLY A 123 2.32 -6.44 -11.70
N VAL A 124 3.15 -7.40 -12.09
CA VAL A 124 3.39 -8.63 -11.29
C VAL A 124 4.77 -8.67 -10.63
N GLY A 125 5.58 -7.62 -10.80
CA GLY A 125 6.87 -7.49 -10.12
C GLY A 125 6.70 -7.41 -8.60
N ASP A 126 7.72 -7.84 -7.86
CA ASP A 126 7.70 -7.80 -6.40
C ASP A 126 7.54 -6.35 -5.89
N LEU A 127 6.70 -6.14 -4.87
CA LEU A 127 6.52 -4.85 -4.21
C LEU A 127 7.07 -4.89 -2.79
N TYR A 128 7.82 -3.85 -2.42
CA TYR A 128 8.32 -3.61 -1.08
C TYR A 128 7.82 -2.25 -0.60
N LEU A 129 7.19 -2.22 0.56
CA LEU A 129 6.68 -1.00 1.21
C LEU A 129 7.37 -0.87 2.57
N GLU A 130 8.10 0.22 2.83
CA GLU A 130 8.82 0.40 4.09
C GLU A 130 8.63 1.80 4.66
N ASP A 131 8.05 1.88 5.85
CA ASP A 131 7.82 3.15 6.54
C ASP A 131 7.03 4.11 5.66
N ILE A 132 5.79 3.72 5.35
CA ILE A 132 4.91 4.50 4.49
C ILE A 132 3.57 4.75 5.16
N ASP A 133 3.08 5.98 4.99
CA ASP A 133 1.68 6.30 5.05
C ASP A 133 1.08 6.18 3.65
N VAL A 134 -0.11 5.60 3.55
CA VAL A 134 -0.81 5.49 2.27
C VAL A 134 -2.31 5.48 2.48
N ASN A 135 -3.03 6.29 1.73
CA ASN A 135 -4.47 6.32 1.86
C ASN A 135 -5.12 5.00 1.41
N SER A 136 -4.65 4.33 0.34
CA SER A 136 -5.17 3.00 -0.02
C SER A 136 -4.20 2.09 -0.78
N VAL A 137 -4.35 0.77 -0.63
CA VAL A 137 -3.53 -0.25 -1.31
C VAL A 137 -4.41 -1.28 -2.00
N SER A 138 -4.23 -1.46 -3.31
CA SER A 138 -4.89 -2.50 -4.09
C SER A 138 -3.86 -3.41 -4.77
N ILE A 139 -3.94 -4.70 -4.47
CA ILE A 139 -3.00 -5.74 -4.92
C ILE A 139 -3.79 -6.74 -5.75
N ASN A 140 -3.28 -7.05 -6.94
CA ASN A 140 -3.87 -8.01 -7.87
C ASN A 140 -2.80 -9.00 -8.35
N ARG A 141 -2.84 -10.24 -7.82
CA ARG A 141 -1.91 -11.34 -8.18
C ARG A 141 -0.43 -10.95 -8.13
N GLN A 142 -0.06 -10.14 -7.15
CA GLN A 142 1.30 -9.65 -6.93
C GLN A 142 1.83 -10.11 -5.56
N LYS A 143 3.15 -10.15 -5.40
CA LYS A 143 3.81 -10.44 -4.13
C LYS A 143 4.26 -9.13 -3.47
N VAL A 144 3.90 -8.96 -2.21
CA VAL A 144 4.08 -7.72 -1.46
C VAL A 144 4.65 -8.01 -0.08
N TRP A 145 5.73 -7.31 0.27
CA TRP A 145 6.30 -7.29 1.63
C TRP A 145 6.26 -5.87 2.15
N ALA A 146 5.53 -5.67 3.25
CA ALA A 146 5.38 -4.38 3.89
C ALA A 146 5.97 -4.38 5.30
N ARG A 147 6.59 -3.26 5.69
CA ARG A 147 7.13 -3.02 7.03
C ARG A 147 6.72 -1.61 7.46
N SER A 148 6.13 -1.47 8.65
CA SER A 148 5.63 -0.18 9.14
C SER A 148 4.68 0.49 8.14
N LEU A 149 3.60 -0.19 7.79
CA LEU A 149 2.59 0.27 6.84
C LEU A 149 1.44 0.94 7.59
N ASN A 150 1.21 2.24 7.36
CA ASN A 150 -0.03 2.92 7.76
C ASN A 150 -1.00 2.99 6.58
N VAL A 151 -2.26 2.61 6.78
CA VAL A 151 -3.33 2.80 5.78
C VAL A 151 -4.59 3.41 6.37
N GLU A 152 -5.14 4.45 5.75
CA GLU A 152 -6.22 5.26 6.36
C GLU A 152 -7.53 5.36 5.57
N GLY A 153 -7.50 5.24 4.25
CA GLY A 153 -8.68 5.35 3.39
C GLY A 153 -9.01 4.09 2.62
N ILE A 154 -10.07 4.18 1.83
CA ILE A 154 -10.63 3.05 1.09
C ILE A 154 -10.51 3.37 -0.41
N PRO A 155 -9.89 2.49 -1.22
CA PRO A 155 -9.80 2.71 -2.66
C PRO A 155 -11.19 2.66 -3.29
N SER A 156 -11.38 3.41 -4.37
CA SER A 156 -12.62 3.39 -5.13
C SER A 156 -12.97 1.97 -5.58
N GLY A 157 -14.24 1.57 -5.38
CA GLY A 157 -14.72 0.23 -5.71
C GLY A 157 -14.34 -0.88 -4.71
N SER A 158 -13.72 -0.53 -3.58
CA SER A 158 -13.45 -1.45 -2.46
C SER A 158 -14.27 -1.08 -1.22
N THR A 159 -14.41 -2.03 -0.31
CA THR A 159 -14.90 -1.77 1.06
C THR A 159 -13.78 -1.87 2.10
N ALA A 160 -12.58 -2.26 1.67
CA ALA A 160 -11.40 -2.45 2.51
C ALA A 160 -10.26 -1.53 2.10
N LYS A 161 -9.53 -1.02 3.11
CA LYS A 161 -8.38 -0.12 2.93
C LYS A 161 -7.21 -0.77 2.18
N ILE A 162 -7.01 -2.06 2.47
CA ILE A 162 -6.09 -2.94 1.74
C ILE A 162 -6.93 -4.02 1.05
N LEU A 163 -6.81 -4.12 -0.27
CA LEU A 163 -7.37 -5.23 -1.04
C LEU A 163 -6.23 -6.14 -1.52
N ASN A 164 -6.21 -7.40 -1.07
CA ASN A 164 -5.36 -8.45 -1.62
C ASN A 164 -6.18 -9.42 -2.47
N ASN A 165 -6.17 -9.20 -3.78
CA ASN A 165 -6.86 -10.02 -4.77
C ASN A 165 -5.93 -11.06 -5.40
N GLY A 166 -5.89 -12.26 -4.84
CA GLY A 166 -5.08 -13.39 -5.36
C GLY A 166 -3.56 -13.20 -5.25
N GLY A 167 -3.10 -12.23 -4.46
CA GLY A 167 -1.68 -11.96 -4.23
C GLY A 167 -1.15 -12.61 -2.96
N LEU A 168 0.16 -12.45 -2.76
CA LEU A 168 0.84 -12.76 -1.49
C LEU A 168 1.15 -11.44 -0.80
N LEU A 169 0.64 -11.26 0.41
CA LEU A 169 0.84 -10.07 1.21
C LEU A 169 1.40 -10.46 2.58
N TRP A 170 2.58 -9.97 2.88
CA TRP A 170 3.19 -10.09 4.20
C TRP A 170 3.44 -8.71 4.80
N ILE A 171 3.02 -8.49 6.04
CA ILE A 171 3.13 -7.20 6.72
C ILE A 171 3.77 -7.41 8.09
N LEU A 172 4.81 -6.64 8.41
CA LEU A 172 5.36 -6.47 9.75
C LEU A 172 5.07 -5.06 10.25
N GLY A 173 4.18 -4.92 11.24
CA GLY A 173 3.78 -3.62 11.75
C GLY A 173 2.76 -2.92 10.84
N LEU A 174 1.49 -3.29 10.97
CA LEU A 174 0.37 -2.57 10.36
C LEU A 174 -0.14 -1.48 11.30
N LYS A 175 -0.41 -0.28 10.79
CA LYS A 175 -1.18 0.76 11.47
C LYS A 175 -2.35 1.18 10.59
N THR A 176 -3.46 1.57 11.21
CA THR A 176 -4.60 2.13 10.47
C THR A 176 -5.44 3.02 11.37
N GLU A 177 -6.13 3.98 10.76
CA GLU A 177 -7.11 4.91 11.35
C GLU A 177 -8.36 5.02 10.49
N GLN A 178 -9.40 5.71 10.97
CA GLN A 178 -10.68 5.89 10.27
C GLN A 178 -11.55 4.64 10.19
N ILE A 179 -12.82 4.85 9.82
CA ILE A 179 -13.79 3.79 9.57
C ILE A 179 -13.43 3.03 8.28
N GLY A 180 -13.76 1.75 8.21
CA GLY A 180 -13.59 0.92 7.00
C GLY A 180 -13.06 -0.46 7.33
N THR A 181 -13.39 -1.48 6.53
CA THR A 181 -12.73 -2.79 6.67
C THR A 181 -11.23 -2.56 6.47
N ILE A 182 -10.38 -3.14 7.31
CA ILE A 182 -8.94 -2.87 7.23
C ILE A 182 -8.37 -3.56 6.00
N LEU A 183 -8.68 -4.86 5.86
CA LEU A 183 -8.12 -5.69 4.81
C LEU A 183 -9.11 -6.75 4.35
N GLU A 184 -9.22 -6.89 3.04
CA GLU A 184 -9.87 -8.03 2.40
C GLU A 184 -8.82 -8.84 1.64
N THR A 185 -8.77 -10.15 1.92
CA THR A 185 -8.07 -11.12 1.05
C THR A 185 -9.11 -11.91 0.30
N LYS A 186 -8.90 -12.09 -1.00
CA LYS A 186 -9.79 -12.90 -1.82
C LYS A 186 -9.10 -13.64 -2.96
N ASN A 187 -9.85 -14.49 -3.65
CA ASN A 187 -9.42 -15.17 -4.89
C ASN A 187 -8.11 -15.95 -4.72
N GLN A 188 -8.06 -16.81 -3.70
CA GLN A 188 -6.89 -17.63 -3.34
C GLN A 188 -5.66 -16.81 -2.90
N GLY A 189 -5.85 -15.55 -2.53
CA GLY A 189 -4.81 -14.72 -1.95
C GLY A 189 -4.32 -15.26 -0.61
N LEU A 190 -3.11 -14.86 -0.23
CA LEU A 190 -2.47 -15.21 1.02
C LEU A 190 -2.06 -13.94 1.75
N THR A 191 -2.52 -13.75 2.99
CA THR A 191 -2.16 -12.58 3.80
C THR A 191 -1.63 -12.98 5.17
N ASN A 192 -0.45 -12.49 5.55
CA ASN A 192 0.07 -12.62 6.91
C ASN A 192 0.38 -11.24 7.50
N ILE A 193 -0.22 -10.92 8.64
CA ILE A 193 0.02 -9.68 9.39
C ILE A 193 0.67 -10.05 10.71
N VAL A 194 1.92 -9.63 10.90
CA VAL A 194 2.72 -9.85 12.10
C VAL A 194 2.91 -8.52 12.81
N GLY A 195 2.13 -8.31 13.87
CA GLY A 195 2.15 -7.06 14.63
C GLY A 195 1.36 -5.97 13.93
N GLY A 196 0.52 -5.28 14.70
CA GLY A 196 -0.16 -4.09 14.22
C GLY A 196 -0.87 -3.34 15.32
N PHE A 197 -1.00 -2.04 15.13
CA PHE A 197 -1.67 -1.09 16.00
C PHE A 197 -2.90 -0.54 15.26
N ILE A 198 -4.07 -1.09 15.59
CA ILE A 198 -5.32 -0.70 14.94
C ILE A 198 -5.95 0.43 15.75
N TYR A 199 -5.76 1.67 15.30
CA TYR A 199 -6.26 2.82 16.01
C TYR A 199 -7.68 3.15 15.55
N VAL A 200 -8.67 2.75 16.36
CA VAL A 200 -10.08 3.03 16.10
C VAL A 200 -10.40 4.40 16.69
N ASN A 201 -10.14 5.45 15.90
CA ASN A 201 -10.34 6.85 16.29
C ASN A 201 -11.79 7.35 16.07
N LYS A 202 -12.63 6.56 15.40
CA LYS A 202 -14.06 6.82 15.14
C LYS A 202 -14.86 5.55 15.38
N SER A 203 -16.06 5.69 15.95
CA SER A 203 -16.95 4.54 16.21
C SER A 203 -17.36 3.86 14.90
N ILE A 204 -17.21 2.54 14.86
CA ILE A 204 -17.71 1.70 13.77
C ILE A 204 -19.23 1.56 13.95
N PRO A 205 -20.05 2.03 13.00
CA PRO A 205 -21.50 2.07 13.14
C PRO A 205 -22.11 0.66 13.12
N ASP A 206 -23.29 0.55 13.72
CA ASP A 206 -24.13 -0.64 13.59
C ASP A 206 -24.96 -0.54 12.31
N THR A 207 -24.71 -1.46 11.40
CA THR A 207 -25.36 -1.55 10.10
C THR A 207 -26.04 -2.91 9.95
N GLN A 208 -27.06 -3.01 9.09
CA GLN A 208 -27.77 -4.27 8.85
C GLN A 208 -26.82 -5.40 8.45
N LEU A 209 -25.84 -5.10 7.58
CA LEU A 209 -24.69 -5.96 7.36
C LEU A 209 -23.55 -5.45 8.23
N PRO A 210 -23.20 -6.11 9.36
CA PRO A 210 -22.18 -5.61 10.25
C PRO A 210 -20.82 -5.57 9.55
N GLN A 211 -20.08 -4.51 9.81
CA GLN A 211 -18.76 -4.29 9.24
C GLN A 211 -17.73 -5.22 9.88
N ALA A 212 -16.95 -5.90 9.04
CA ALA A 212 -15.84 -6.73 9.48
C ALA A 212 -14.55 -5.92 9.55
N GLN A 213 -13.71 -6.22 10.54
CA GLN A 213 -12.36 -5.66 10.61
C GLN A 213 -11.47 -6.26 9.51
N TYR A 214 -11.56 -7.58 9.32
CA TYR A 214 -10.88 -8.33 8.27
C TYR A 214 -11.87 -9.21 7.51
N ILE A 215 -11.66 -9.37 6.20
CA ILE A 215 -12.44 -10.29 5.36
C ILE A 215 -11.48 -11.31 4.73
N ASN A 216 -11.78 -12.59 4.92
CA ASN A 216 -11.09 -13.72 4.30
C ASN A 216 -12.08 -14.45 3.37
N ASN A 217 -11.93 -14.30 2.06
CA ASN A 217 -12.92 -14.75 1.08
C ASN A 217 -12.31 -15.70 0.04
N GLU A 218 -12.54 -17.00 0.18
CA GLU A 218 -11.89 -18.03 -0.65
C GLU A 218 -10.36 -17.86 -0.66
N SER A 219 -9.76 -17.63 0.50
CA SER A 219 -8.35 -17.23 0.66
C SER A 219 -7.81 -17.64 2.03
N GLN A 220 -6.51 -17.47 2.27
CA GLN A 220 -5.90 -17.74 3.58
C GLN A 220 -5.37 -16.48 4.24
N MET A 221 -5.57 -16.38 5.55
CA MET A 221 -5.16 -15.21 6.32
C MET A 221 -4.66 -15.60 7.72
N SER A 222 -3.55 -14.99 8.14
CA SER A 222 -3.15 -14.94 9.54
C SER A 222 -2.96 -13.50 10.01
N VAL A 223 -3.47 -13.20 11.20
CA VAL A 223 -3.48 -11.85 11.77
C VAL A 223 -2.96 -11.91 13.19
N LEU A 224 -2.03 -11.02 13.51
CA LEU A 224 -1.61 -10.71 14.87
C LEU A 224 -1.59 -9.19 15.03
N THR A 225 -2.65 -8.63 15.60
CA THR A 225 -2.79 -7.17 15.79
C THR A 225 -3.34 -6.85 17.18
N ARG A 226 -3.23 -5.59 17.58
CA ARG A 226 -3.83 -5.04 18.80
C ARG A 226 -4.66 -3.83 18.42
N SER A 227 -5.90 -3.78 18.87
CA SER A 227 -6.75 -2.60 18.71
C SER A 227 -6.53 -1.62 19.86
N TYR A 228 -6.53 -0.33 19.51
CA TYR A 228 -6.57 0.80 20.44
C TYR A 228 -7.81 1.64 20.17
N LEU A 229 -8.70 1.76 21.15
CA LEU A 229 -10.00 2.43 21.01
C LEU A 229 -10.32 3.29 22.25
N PRO A 230 -9.75 4.50 22.35
CA PRO A 230 -9.84 5.30 23.58
C PRO A 230 -11.26 5.74 23.92
N THR A 231 -12.03 6.16 22.91
CA THR A 231 -13.42 6.66 23.07
C THR A 231 -14.40 6.04 22.08
N ALA A 232 -13.90 5.27 21.12
CA ALA A 232 -14.69 4.72 20.02
C ALA A 232 -15.30 3.35 20.36
N THR A 233 -16.33 2.97 19.61
CA THR A 233 -16.81 1.58 19.56
C THR A 233 -16.17 0.85 18.38
N GLY A 234 -15.52 -0.27 18.64
CA GLY A 234 -14.82 -1.10 17.65
C GLY A 234 -15.74 -1.93 16.77
N TYR A 235 -15.11 -2.69 15.86
CA TYR A 235 -15.79 -3.52 14.86
C TYR A 235 -16.71 -4.57 15.48
N PRO A 236 -17.95 -4.74 14.98
CA PRO A 236 -18.86 -5.79 15.42
C PRO A 236 -18.38 -7.20 15.01
N VAL A 237 -17.70 -7.32 13.87
CA VAL A 237 -17.13 -8.57 13.37
C VAL A 237 -15.61 -8.41 13.31
N LEU A 238 -14.87 -9.28 14.00
CA LEU A 238 -13.40 -9.29 13.93
C LEU A 238 -12.94 -9.86 12.60
N VAL A 239 -13.47 -11.01 12.21
CA VAL A 239 -13.15 -11.64 10.92
C VAL A 239 -14.43 -12.17 10.29
N ARG A 240 -14.61 -11.87 9.02
CA ARG A 240 -15.61 -12.52 8.17
C ARG A 240 -14.91 -13.53 7.28
N GLU A 241 -15.24 -14.81 7.45
CA GLU A 241 -14.84 -15.89 6.55
C GLU A 241 -15.95 -16.14 5.52
N ILE A 242 -15.57 -16.25 4.25
CA ILE A 242 -16.44 -16.68 3.17
C ILE A 242 -15.75 -17.85 2.47
N LYS A 243 -16.41 -19.01 2.45
CA LYS A 243 -15.87 -20.23 1.84
C LYS A 243 -16.97 -21.06 1.21
N ASN A 244 -16.77 -21.45 -0.05
CA ASN A 244 -17.80 -22.01 -0.93
C ASN A 244 -19.11 -21.22 -0.89
N GLY A 245 -19.02 -19.89 -0.86
CA GLY A 245 -20.18 -18.99 -0.75
C GLY A 245 -20.86 -18.95 0.64
N ILE A 246 -20.40 -19.73 1.62
CA ILE A 246 -20.93 -19.73 2.99
C ILE A 246 -20.19 -18.67 3.81
N ARG A 247 -20.96 -17.78 4.46
CA ARG A 247 -20.43 -16.72 5.33
C ARG A 247 -20.45 -17.15 6.80
N LYS A 248 -19.33 -16.97 7.48
CA LYS A 248 -19.20 -17.11 8.94
C LYS A 248 -18.51 -15.88 9.53
N ASP A 249 -19.13 -15.28 10.53
CA ASP A 249 -18.59 -14.10 11.21
C ASP A 249 -18.04 -14.51 12.59
N LEU A 250 -16.77 -14.20 12.84
CA LEU A 250 -16.19 -14.18 14.17
C LEU A 250 -16.56 -12.86 14.83
N MET A 251 -17.60 -12.88 15.66
CA MET A 251 -18.12 -11.70 16.34
C MET A 251 -17.09 -11.13 17.34
N ASN A 252 -17.07 -9.81 17.47
CA ASN A 252 -16.34 -9.14 18.54
C ASN A 252 -17.20 -9.08 19.81
N PRO A 253 -16.90 -9.90 20.85
CA PRO A 253 -17.72 -9.90 22.05
C PRO A 253 -17.57 -8.61 22.89
N ASN A 254 -16.53 -7.81 22.64
CA ASN A 254 -16.16 -6.69 23.51
C ASN A 254 -15.71 -5.47 22.70
N ARG A 255 -16.65 -4.83 22.00
CA ARG A 255 -16.40 -3.69 21.11
C ARG A 255 -15.93 -2.40 21.81
N ARG A 256 -15.94 -2.35 23.14
CA ARG A 256 -15.49 -1.19 23.94
C ARG A 256 -14.28 -1.49 24.81
N LEU A 257 -13.75 -2.72 24.77
CA LEU A 257 -12.56 -3.06 25.55
C LEU A 257 -11.30 -2.81 24.75
N ASP A 258 -10.41 -2.02 25.34
CA ASP A 258 -9.15 -1.62 24.74
C ASP A 258 -8.05 -2.68 24.87
N GLY A 259 -7.07 -2.62 23.96
CA GLY A 259 -5.75 -3.15 24.19
C GLY A 259 -5.57 -4.67 24.13
N ARG A 260 -6.54 -5.41 23.59
CA ARG A 260 -6.42 -6.87 23.43
C ARG A 260 -5.64 -7.25 22.18
N LEU A 261 -4.70 -8.17 22.36
CA LEU A 261 -4.05 -8.88 21.26
C LEU A 261 -5.08 -9.79 20.57
N PHE A 262 -5.11 -9.77 19.25
CA PHE A 262 -5.99 -10.58 18.41
C PHE A 262 -5.15 -11.50 17.50
N PRO A 263 -4.89 -12.74 17.93
CA PRO A 263 -4.34 -13.78 17.07
C PRO A 263 -5.46 -14.46 16.28
N TYR A 264 -5.24 -14.63 14.97
CA TYR A 264 -6.15 -15.34 14.08
C TYR A 264 -5.37 -16.13 13.02
N LEU A 265 -5.87 -17.32 12.69
CA LEU A 265 -5.43 -18.14 11.59
C LEU A 265 -6.67 -18.75 10.92
N GLY A 266 -6.89 -18.38 9.65
CA GLY A 266 -8.02 -18.84 8.84
C GLY A 266 -7.59 -19.43 7.50
N TYR A 267 -8.52 -20.17 6.89
CA TYR A 267 -8.32 -21.00 5.70
C TYR A 267 -9.02 -20.48 4.45
#